data_AF-A0ABD5DVS9-F1
#
_entry.id   AF-A0ABD5DVS9-F1
#
_cell.length_a   1.000
_cell.length_b   1.000
_cell.length_c   1.000
_cell.angle_alpha   90.00
_cell.angle_beta   90.00
_cell.angle_gamma   90.00
#
_symmetry.space_group_name_H-M   'P 1'
#
loop_
_entity.id
_entity.type
_entity.pdbx_description
1 polymer ?
#
loop_
_entity_poly.entity_id
_entity_poly.type
_entity_poly.pdbx_seq_one_letter_code
_entity_poly.pdbx_strand_id
1 'polypeptide(L)'
;ETQDGEVVFKCPTEIAITDRREKELSDLGFIPLVHCKNTDYAAFFGAQSTQKPKKYDNDTANANSALSSQIQYIMAVSRIAHYLKAMMRDKVGSFASAGNVEAFLNEWLSQYVLLDDGA
;
A
#
# COMPACT_ATOMS: atom_id res chain seq x y z
N GLU A 1 -8.51 5.38 38.55
CA GLU A 1 -8.66 6.67 39.23
C GLU A 1 -7.27 7.18 39.58
N THR A 2 -6.88 8.36 39.11
CA THR A 2 -5.74 9.08 39.68
C THR A 2 -6.15 9.72 41.00
N GLN A 3 -5.17 10.12 41.81
CA GLN A 3 -5.39 10.64 43.18
C GLN A 3 -6.33 11.86 43.25
N ASP A 4 -6.60 12.52 42.12
CA ASP A 4 -7.49 13.69 42.02
C ASP A 4 -8.91 13.39 41.49
N GLY A 5 -9.29 12.11 41.33
CA GLY A 5 -10.65 11.74 40.89
C GLY A 5 -10.93 11.96 39.39
N GLU A 6 -9.92 12.28 38.60
CA GLU A 6 -10.05 12.36 37.14
C GLU A 6 -10.15 10.97 36.51
N VAL A 7 -11.11 10.81 35.60
CA VAL A 7 -11.23 9.61 34.76
C VAL A 7 -10.12 9.65 33.72
N VAL A 8 -8.99 9.01 34.04
CA VAL A 8 -7.87 8.87 33.10
C VAL A 8 -8.20 7.76 32.09
N PHE A 9 -8.41 8.17 30.84
CA PHE A 9 -8.49 7.24 29.72
C PHE A 9 -7.10 6.69 29.41
N LYS A 10 -6.91 5.38 29.55
CA LYS A 10 -5.67 4.72 29.17
C LYS A 10 -5.57 4.67 27.64
N CYS A 11 -4.41 5.06 27.10
CA CYS A 11 -4.11 4.91 25.68
C CYS A 11 -4.31 3.43 25.26
N PRO A 12 -5.12 3.16 24.22
CA PRO A 12 -5.31 1.79 23.70
C PRO A 12 -4.02 1.18 23.13
N THR A 13 -3.12 2.00 22.58
CA THR A 13 -1.77 1.60 22.17
C THR A 13 -0.80 1.73 23.35
N GLU A 14 0.29 0.94 23.35
CA GLU A 14 1.31 0.95 24.42
C GLU A 14 1.90 2.35 24.65
N ILE A 15 2.02 3.14 23.57
CA ILE A 15 2.48 4.52 23.59
C ILE A 15 1.66 5.36 22.58
N ALA A 16 1.41 6.62 22.93
CA ALA A 16 0.86 7.60 22.00
C ALA A 16 1.97 8.09 21.05
N ILE A 17 1.78 7.88 19.74
CA ILE A 17 2.73 8.28 18.71
C ILE A 17 2.30 9.64 18.15
N THR A 18 3.17 10.65 18.25
CA THR A 18 2.95 11.96 17.59
C THR A 18 3.21 11.88 16.09
N ASP A 19 2.60 12.75 15.29
CA ASP A 19 2.81 12.83 13.83
C ASP A 19 4.29 12.85 13.42
N ARG A 20 5.15 13.56 14.16
CA ARG A 20 6.60 13.61 13.91
C ARG A 20 7.26 12.23 14.06
N ARG A 21 6.86 11.47 15.09
CA ARG A 21 7.37 10.12 15.36
C ARG A 21 6.80 9.10 14.39
N GLU A 22 5.53 9.26 13.99
CA GLU A 22 4.90 8.48 12.93
C GLU A 22 5.76 8.56 11.66
N LYS A 23 6.10 9.78 11.24
CA LYS A 23 6.93 10.01 10.05
C LYS A 23 8.32 9.38 10.17
N GLU A 24 9.00 9.54 11.31
CA GLU A 24 10.31 8.93 11.56
C GLU A 24 10.26 7.40 11.46
N LEU A 25 9.20 6.78 12.02
CA LEU A 25 9.00 5.33 11.96
C LEU A 25 8.67 4.86 10.54
N SER A 26 7.82 5.59 9.82
CA SER A 26 7.49 5.32 8.42
C SER A 26 8.74 5.42 7.53
N ASP A 27 9.58 6.43 7.70
CA ASP A 27 10.84 6.59 6.95
C ASP A 27 11.86 5.45 7.24
N LEU A 28 11.70 4.75 8.37
CA LEU A 28 12.47 3.55 8.74
C LEU A 28 11.81 2.23 8.29
N GLY A 29 10.66 2.29 7.61
CA GLY A 29 9.95 1.12 7.09
C GLY A 29 9.06 0.42 8.13
N PHE A 30 8.64 1.12 9.19
CA PHE A 30 7.63 0.63 10.12
C PHE A 30 6.24 1.11 9.74
N ILE A 31 5.23 0.39 10.23
CA ILE A 31 3.81 0.71 10.06
C ILE A 31 3.24 1.00 11.46
N PRO A 32 3.33 2.26 11.94
CA PRO A 32 2.86 2.63 13.27
C PRO A 32 1.34 2.66 13.35
N LEU A 33 0.77 2.02 14.38
CA LEU A 33 -0.64 2.19 14.74
C LEU A 33 -0.76 3.43 15.64
N VAL A 34 -1.38 4.49 15.14
CA VAL A 34 -1.47 5.77 15.84
C VAL A 34 -2.83 5.90 16.52
N HIS A 35 -2.84 6.15 17.82
CA HIS A 35 -4.06 6.38 18.60
C HIS A 35 -4.65 7.78 18.34
N CYS A 36 -5.95 7.84 18.06
CA CYS A 36 -6.69 9.07 17.88
C CYS A 36 -7.07 9.66 19.24
N LYS A 37 -6.42 10.76 19.62
CA LYS A 37 -6.62 11.44 20.93
C LYS A 37 -8.10 11.71 21.20
N ASN A 38 -8.55 11.44 22.43
CA ASN A 38 -9.93 11.58 22.90
C ASN A 38 -10.96 10.65 22.22
N THR A 39 -10.50 9.61 21.52
CA THR A 39 -11.37 8.57 20.96
C THR A 39 -10.82 7.19 21.31
N ASP A 40 -11.57 6.14 21.04
CA ASP A 40 -11.14 4.73 21.12
C ASP A 40 -10.56 4.21 19.79
N TYR A 41 -10.46 5.07 18.77
CA TYR A 41 -9.95 4.71 17.45
C TYR A 41 -8.42 4.78 17.36
N ALA A 42 -7.88 4.01 16.42
CA ALA A 42 -6.51 4.12 15.97
C ALA A 42 -6.45 3.99 14.44
N ALA A 43 -5.42 4.56 13.83
CA ALA A 43 -5.26 4.60 12.38
C ALA A 43 -3.84 4.26 11.94
N PHE A 44 -3.73 3.74 10.72
CA PHE A 44 -2.48 3.64 9.98
C PHE A 44 -2.47 4.77 8.95
N PHE A 45 -1.48 5.66 9.01
CA PHE A 45 -1.35 6.77 8.06
C PHE A 45 -0.70 6.33 6.74
N GLY A 46 0.17 5.33 6.81
CA GLY A 46 0.84 4.77 5.65
C GLY A 46 1.29 3.34 5.91
N ALA A 47 1.58 2.62 4.83
CA ALA A 47 2.06 1.25 4.86
C ALA A 47 3.39 1.14 4.10
N GLN A 48 4.48 1.60 4.71
CA GLN A 48 5.82 1.42 4.15
C GLN A 48 6.31 -0.02 4.39
N SER A 49 7.03 -0.56 3.41
CA SER A 49 7.78 -1.81 3.60
C SER A 49 9.13 -1.51 4.27
N THR A 50 9.84 -2.57 4.66
CA THR A 50 11.20 -2.48 5.18
C THR A 50 12.24 -2.17 4.09
N GLN A 51 11.84 -2.12 2.83
CA GLN A 51 12.73 -1.78 1.72
C GLN A 51 13.04 -0.28 1.72
N LYS A 52 14.33 0.06 1.81
CA LYS A 52 14.80 1.42 1.57
C LYS A 52 14.80 1.75 0.06
N PRO A 53 14.05 2.77 -0.41
CA PRO A 53 14.08 3.20 -1.80
C PRO A 53 15.50 3.58 -2.25
N LYS A 54 15.90 3.13 -3.44
CA LYS A 54 17.17 3.53 -4.04
C LYS A 54 17.03 4.93 -4.62
N LYS A 55 18.09 5.72 -4.50
CA LYS A 55 18.19 7.04 -5.13
C LYS A 55 18.85 6.88 -6.50
N TYR A 56 18.30 7.58 -7.47
CA TYR A 56 18.73 7.65 -8.86
C TYR A 56 18.90 9.11 -9.26
N ASP A 57 19.62 9.34 -10.35
CA ASP A 57 19.81 10.69 -10.91
C ASP A 57 18.55 11.21 -11.61
N ASN A 58 17.62 10.33 -11.96
CA ASN A 58 16.37 10.65 -12.64
C ASN A 58 15.20 10.67 -11.65
N ASP A 59 14.45 11.78 -11.62
CA ASP A 59 13.28 11.96 -10.77
C ASP A 59 12.19 10.91 -11.00
N THR A 60 11.97 10.48 -12.23
CA THR A 60 11.00 9.41 -12.55
C THR A 60 11.43 8.07 -11.94
N ALA A 61 12.73 7.78 -11.92
CA ALA A 61 13.25 6.57 -11.30
C ALA A 61 13.13 6.61 -9.77
N ASN A 62 13.35 7.80 -9.17
CA ASN A 62 13.11 8.03 -7.75
C ASN A 62 11.64 7.81 -7.36
N ALA A 63 10.70 8.36 -8.13
CA ALA A 63 9.27 8.16 -7.91
C ALA A 63 8.87 6.68 -7.97
N ASN A 64 9.35 5.96 -8.99
CA ASN A 64 9.11 4.52 -9.12
C ASN A 64 9.71 3.70 -7.96
N SER A 65 10.91 4.08 -7.49
CA SER A 65 11.50 3.41 -6.33
C SER A 65 10.74 3.69 -5.03
N ALA A 66 10.12 4.87 -4.89
CA ALA A 66 9.30 5.20 -3.73
C ALA A 66 7.97 4.42 -3.76
N LEU A 67 7.31 4.33 -4.92
CA LEU A 67 6.07 3.55 -5.08
C LEU A 67 6.29 2.06 -4.80
N SER A 68 7.39 1.50 -5.29
CA SER A 68 7.71 0.07 -5.08
C SER A 68 8.08 -0.29 -3.65
N SER A 69 8.38 0.69 -2.78
CA SER A 69 8.64 0.47 -1.36
C SER A 69 7.38 0.46 -0.49
N GLN A 70 6.21 0.80 -1.05
CA GLN A 70 4.95 0.94 -0.33
C GLN A 70 4.10 -0.34 -0.47
N ILE A 71 3.72 -0.95 0.65
CA ILE A 71 3.06 -2.26 0.68
C ILE A 71 1.72 -2.24 -0.05
N GLN A 72 0.96 -1.16 0.02
CA GLN A 72 -0.33 -1.08 -0.64
C GLN A 72 -0.23 -1.27 -2.17
N TYR A 73 0.82 -0.73 -2.79
CA TYR A 73 1.06 -0.92 -4.23
C TYR A 73 1.61 -2.31 -4.52
N ILE A 74 2.50 -2.83 -3.66
CA ILE A 74 3.00 -4.21 -3.78
C ILE A 74 1.85 -5.21 -3.74
N MET A 75 0.88 -5.03 -2.84
CA MET A 75 -0.29 -5.90 -2.72
C MET A 75 -1.20 -5.84 -3.95
N ALA A 76 -1.42 -4.64 -4.51
CA ALA A 76 -2.18 -4.46 -5.75
C ALA A 76 -1.52 -5.19 -6.93
N VAL A 77 -0.22 -4.98 -7.15
CA VAL A 77 0.55 -5.66 -8.21
C VAL A 77 0.60 -7.16 -7.98
N SER A 78 0.77 -7.62 -6.74
CA SER A 78 0.77 -9.04 -6.41
C SER A 78 -0.55 -9.70 -6.78
N ARG A 79 -1.68 -9.02 -6.58
CA ARG A 79 -2.99 -9.56 -6.97
C ARG A 79 -3.12 -9.70 -8.48
N ILE A 80 -2.67 -8.72 -9.25
CA ILE A 80 -2.62 -8.80 -10.72
C ILE A 80 -1.73 -9.96 -11.16
N ALA A 81 -0.55 -10.11 -10.55
CA ALA A 81 0.38 -11.20 -10.86
C ALA A 81 -0.23 -12.59 -10.58
N HIS A 82 -0.96 -12.74 -9.47
CA HIS A 82 -1.68 -13.98 -9.16
C HIS A 82 -2.73 -14.32 -10.21
N TYR A 83 -3.54 -13.34 -10.63
CA TYR A 83 -4.52 -13.53 -11.70
C TYR A 83 -3.85 -13.89 -13.02
N LEU A 84 -2.81 -13.15 -13.40
CA LEU A 84 -2.07 -13.39 -14.63
C LEU A 84 -1.53 -14.82 -14.67
N LYS A 85 -0.93 -15.30 -13.56
CA LYS A 85 -0.39 -16.66 -13.47
C LYS A 85 -1.46 -17.73 -13.66
N ALA A 86 -2.62 -17.59 -13.03
CA ALA A 86 -3.72 -18.56 -13.14
C ALA A 86 -4.36 -18.52 -14.53
N MET A 87 -4.76 -17.33 -14.98
CA MET A 87 -5.44 -17.10 -16.25
C MET A 87 -4.58 -17.52 -17.45
N MET A 88 -3.30 -17.14 -17.48
CA MET A 88 -2.42 -17.46 -18.62
C MET A 88 -2.07 -18.94 -18.68
N ARG A 89 -2.01 -19.62 -17.52
CA ARG A 89 -1.79 -21.08 -17.48
C ARG A 89 -2.92 -21.82 -18.20
N ASP A 90 -4.17 -21.39 -18.00
CA ASP A 90 -5.34 -22.04 -18.61
C ASP A 90 -5.46 -21.73 -20.11
N LYS A 91 -4.76 -20.69 -20.59
CA LYS A 91 -4.74 -20.27 -22.00
C LYS A 91 -3.52 -20.76 -22.79
N VAL A 92 -2.66 -21.58 -22.19
CA VAL A 92 -1.51 -22.18 -22.89
C VAL A 92 -2.02 -22.99 -24.09
N GLY A 93 -1.50 -22.69 -25.29
CA GLY A 93 -1.92 -23.32 -26.54
C GLY A 93 -3.21 -22.77 -27.16
N SER A 94 -3.87 -21.79 -26.54
CA SER A 94 -5.12 -21.19 -27.04
C SER A 94 -4.92 -19.97 -27.94
N PHE A 95 -3.78 -19.28 -27.85
CA PHE A 95 -3.52 -18.06 -28.59
C PHE A 95 -2.75 -18.32 -29.89
N ALA A 96 -3.21 -17.72 -30.99
CA ALA A 96 -2.61 -17.88 -32.32
C ALA A 96 -1.51 -16.85 -32.64
N SER A 97 -1.53 -15.68 -31.99
CA SER A 97 -0.56 -14.60 -32.24
C SER A 97 -0.30 -13.74 -31.00
N ALA A 98 0.81 -12.99 -31.02
CA ALA A 98 1.13 -12.01 -29.99
C ALA A 98 0.03 -10.93 -29.84
N GLY A 99 -0.57 -10.50 -30.95
CA GLY A 99 -1.67 -9.52 -30.93
C GLY A 99 -2.92 -10.04 -30.23
N ASN A 100 -3.21 -11.35 -30.28
CA ASN A 100 -4.33 -11.91 -29.52
C ASN A 100 -4.08 -11.88 -28.01
N VAL A 101 -2.83 -12.09 -27.58
CA VAL A 101 -2.45 -12.00 -26.16
C VAL A 101 -2.58 -10.57 -25.67
N GLU A 102 -2.08 -9.61 -26.45
CA GLU A 102 -2.17 -8.17 -26.13
C GLU A 102 -3.62 -7.72 -25.99
N ALA A 103 -4.48 -8.04 -26.98
CA ALA A 103 -5.89 -7.67 -26.94
C ALA A 103 -6.60 -8.27 -25.72
N PHE A 104 -6.36 -9.56 -25.44
CA PHE A 104 -6.96 -10.25 -24.30
C PHE A 104 -6.53 -9.64 -22.95
N LEU A 105 -5.24 -9.35 -22.77
CA LEU A 105 -4.73 -8.77 -21.52
C LEU A 105 -5.21 -7.33 -21.33
N ASN A 106 -5.25 -6.52 -22.40
CA ASN A 106 -5.78 -5.15 -22.34
C ASN A 106 -7.27 -5.14 -22.00
N GLU A 107 -8.07 -6.01 -22.64
CA GLU A 107 -9.50 -6.13 -22.34
C GLU A 107 -9.71 -6.56 -20.89
N TRP A 108 -8.99 -7.57 -20.41
CA TRP A 108 -9.07 -8.00 -19.02
C TRP A 108 -8.66 -6.91 -18.02
N LEU A 109 -7.54 -6.22 -18.27
CA LEU A 109 -7.02 -5.21 -17.35
C LEU A 109 -7.92 -3.96 -17.30
N SER A 110 -8.57 -3.60 -18.40
CA SER A 110 -9.46 -2.43 -18.46
C SER A 110 -10.63 -2.49 -17.47
N GLN A 111 -11.02 -3.69 -17.04
CA GLN A 111 -12.05 -3.88 -16.01
C GLN A 111 -11.62 -3.38 -14.62
N TYR A 112 -10.33 -3.14 -14.40
CA TYR A 112 -9.73 -2.69 -13.14
C TYR A 112 -9.11 -1.29 -13.23
N VAL A 113 -9.28 -0.60 -14.36
CA VAL A 113 -8.74 0.75 -14.58
C VAL A 113 -9.92 1.70 -14.79
N LEU A 114 -10.01 2.72 -13.93
CA LEU A 114 -10.95 3.81 -14.11
C LEU A 114 -10.25 4.92 -14.91
N LEU A 115 -10.95 5.45 -15.93
CA LEU A 115 -10.45 6.53 -16.78
C LEU A 115 -10.97 7.91 -16.34
N ASP A 116 -11.87 7.94 -15.36
CA ASP A 116 -12.49 9.16 -14.84
C ASP A 116 -12.05 9.38 -13.39
N ASP A 117 -11.62 10.60 -13.09
CA ASP A 117 -11.12 11.03 -11.77
C ASP A 117 -12.26 11.29 -10.77
N GLY A 118 -13.53 11.22 -11.19
CA GLY A 118 -14.71 11.50 -10.38
C GLY A 118 -15.30 10.32 -9.59
N ALA A 119 -14.65 9.16 -9.61
CA ALA A 119 -15.13 7.91 -8.99
C ALA A 119 -14.49 7.61 -7.63
#